data_AF-A0A7C4IDB8-F1
#
_entry.id   AF-A0A7C4IDB8-F1
#
_cell.length_a   1.000
_cell.length_b   1.000
_cell.length_c   1.000
_cell.angle_alpha   90.00
_cell.angle_beta   90.00
_cell.angle_gamma   90.00
#
_symmetry.space_group_name_H-M   'P 1'
#
loop_
_entity.id
_entity.type
_entity.pdbx_description
1 polymer ?
#
loop_
_entity_poly.entity_id
_entity_poly.type
_entity_poly.pdbx_seq_one_letter_code
_entity_poly.pdbx_strand_id
1 'polypeptide(L)'
;MGDEGLPRHPPGVVAIRPTNLHDPRGHRQIRQGRRRGRRGGSGIDATAQQHEHEQDRRGTTPGHRTCTRATSRCRTVRRKTAGGVKAGRRWRIATMVSYDPNLSDATNPLATATAYARRGWAPIAVPHRKKGPTVQGWQHLRLSEEQLPHYFNGQPMNVGVLLGEPSGGLVDIDLDAPEASRIASRILPKTGCIFGRAGKPDSHWLYRCEPLVSTAKFQDAKRDDGRPVMLVELRSTGCQTVFPGSTHESGEPITFRTDGDPALIEGPYLLAKVAKLAAACIIARHWPSEGGRHEAALALSGGLARASWDAEDVVQFVGLVADAAGDPEVEDRKRAARDTCEKPADAKTTGWNRLGEIIDNRVVRKATEWLGVRETPAAPAADPLRTEYATELGNAQELVRRHGRDLRYDCDSGSWLVWDGRCWAEDRAGQAAQWSKAVARETWTRLQHLGSALAQKHASRMETAAGVR
;
A
#
# COMPACT_ATOMS: atom_id res chain seq x y z
N MET A 1 -65.32 -8.78 10.01
CA MET A 1 -65.13 -8.12 8.70
C MET A 1 -64.36 -6.84 8.96
N GLY A 2 -63.16 -6.57 8.48
CA GLY A 2 -62.13 -7.39 7.84
C GLY A 2 -60.79 -6.82 8.32
N ASP A 3 -59.82 -7.71 8.51
CA ASP A 3 -58.45 -7.43 8.93
C ASP A 3 -57.60 -7.45 7.66
N GLU A 4 -57.18 -6.29 7.15
CA GLU A 4 -56.27 -6.19 6.01
C GLU A 4 -54.84 -5.95 6.49
N GLY A 5 -54.11 -7.05 6.65
CA GLY A 5 -52.68 -7.07 6.89
C GLY A 5 -51.87 -6.64 5.67
N LEU A 6 -51.01 -5.65 5.86
CA LEU A 6 -49.90 -5.29 4.99
C LEU A 6 -48.94 -6.48 4.80
N PRO A 7 -48.49 -6.80 3.57
CA PRO A 7 -47.49 -7.84 3.38
C PRO A 7 -46.09 -7.36 3.78
N ARG A 8 -45.43 -8.19 4.59
CA ARG A 8 -44.06 -8.04 5.09
C ARG A 8 -43.03 -8.24 3.97
N HIS A 9 -41.98 -7.42 3.97
CA HIS A 9 -40.76 -7.63 3.19
C HIS A 9 -39.95 -8.84 3.68
N PRO A 10 -39.31 -9.61 2.79
CA PRO A 10 -38.11 -10.38 3.10
C PRO A 10 -36.83 -9.79 2.45
N PRO A 11 -35.63 -10.16 2.94
CA PRO A 11 -34.42 -9.34 2.84
C PRO A 11 -33.47 -9.76 1.69
N GLY A 12 -32.55 -8.85 1.34
CA GLY A 12 -31.26 -9.18 0.70
C GLY A 12 -31.13 -8.82 -0.77
N VAL A 13 -30.67 -7.61 -1.06
CA VAL A 13 -30.18 -7.22 -2.40
C VAL A 13 -28.66 -7.44 -2.42
N VAL A 14 -28.20 -8.41 -3.22
CA VAL A 14 -26.81 -8.49 -3.68
C VAL A 14 -26.79 -8.00 -5.12
N ALA A 15 -26.02 -6.93 -5.38
CA ALA A 15 -25.84 -6.35 -6.70
C ALA A 15 -25.06 -7.31 -7.62
N ILE A 16 -25.66 -7.68 -8.76
CA ILE A 16 -25.03 -8.48 -9.81
C ILE A 16 -24.09 -7.57 -10.63
N ARG A 17 -22.82 -7.94 -10.72
CA ARG A 17 -21.84 -7.35 -11.66
C ARG A 17 -21.97 -8.04 -13.03
N PRO A 18 -21.89 -7.31 -14.16
CA PRO A 18 -21.93 -7.92 -15.48
C PRO A 18 -20.61 -8.62 -15.82
N THR A 19 -20.69 -9.90 -16.15
CA THR A 19 -19.62 -10.70 -16.78
C THR A 19 -19.60 -10.48 -18.28
N ASN A 20 -18.41 -10.27 -18.84
CA ASN A 20 -18.16 -10.12 -20.27
C ASN A 20 -18.71 -11.31 -21.09
N LEU A 21 -19.51 -11.01 -22.11
CA LEU A 21 -19.86 -11.95 -23.19
C LEU A 21 -18.61 -12.24 -24.04
N HIS A 22 -18.18 -13.50 -24.07
CA HIS A 22 -17.22 -14.02 -25.04
C HIS A 22 -17.90 -15.12 -25.86
N ASP A 23 -18.04 -14.88 -27.17
CA ASP A 23 -18.48 -15.88 -28.15
C ASP A 23 -17.30 -16.80 -28.52
N PRO A 24 -17.39 -18.13 -28.32
CA PRO A 24 -16.33 -19.06 -28.66
C PRO A 24 -16.61 -19.70 -30.03
N ARG A 25 -16.15 -19.08 -31.12
CA ARG A 25 -16.01 -19.79 -32.40
C ARG A 25 -14.66 -19.53 -33.06
N GLY A 26 -13.90 -20.61 -33.16
CA GLY A 26 -12.51 -20.60 -33.59
C GLY A 26 -12.31 -20.32 -35.07
N HIS A 27 -11.16 -19.71 -35.37
CA HIS A 27 -10.55 -19.77 -36.68
C HIS A 27 -9.05 -20.01 -36.55
N ARG A 28 -8.60 -21.16 -37.08
CA ARG A 28 -7.21 -21.46 -37.42
C ARG A 28 -6.74 -20.54 -38.55
N GLN A 29 -5.60 -19.87 -38.38
CA GLN A 29 -4.70 -19.47 -39.47
C GLN A 29 -3.25 -19.58 -38.95
N ILE A 30 -2.53 -20.64 -39.33
CA ILE A 30 -1.54 -20.70 -40.43
C ILE A 30 -0.40 -19.69 -40.28
N ARG A 31 0.75 -20.24 -39.86
CA ARG A 31 2.09 -19.64 -39.97
C ARG A 31 2.44 -19.40 -41.44
N GLN A 32 2.85 -18.19 -41.79
CA GLN A 32 3.78 -17.95 -42.89
C GLN A 32 4.84 -16.94 -42.45
N GLY A 33 6.09 -17.38 -42.46
CA GLY A 33 7.23 -16.50 -42.34
C GLY A 33 7.53 -15.80 -43.66
N ARG A 34 8.09 -14.59 -43.60
CA ARG A 34 8.90 -14.04 -44.68
C ARG A 34 10.07 -13.25 -44.13
N ARG A 35 11.26 -13.73 -44.50
CA ARG A 35 12.56 -13.05 -44.49
C ARG A 35 12.59 -11.92 -45.52
N ARG A 36 13.36 -10.86 -45.23
CA ARG A 36 14.18 -9.98 -46.11
C ARG A 36 14.87 -9.00 -45.12
N GLY A 37 16.19 -8.81 -45.00
CA GLY A 37 17.30 -8.82 -45.96
C GLY A 37 17.15 -7.63 -46.91
N ARG A 38 18.01 -6.59 -47.00
CA ARG A 38 19.45 -6.44 -46.72
C ARG A 38 19.86 -4.95 -46.95
N ARG A 39 20.98 -4.53 -46.32
CA ARG A 39 22.04 -3.55 -46.77
C ARG A 39 21.71 -2.04 -46.79
N GLY A 40 22.62 -1.12 -46.47
CA GLY A 40 24.06 -1.18 -46.12
C GLY A 40 24.52 0.19 -45.54
N GLY A 41 25.48 0.21 -44.60
CA GLY A 41 26.88 0.70 -44.80
C GLY A 41 26.99 2.17 -44.30
N SER A 42 28.01 2.70 -43.63
CA SER A 42 29.41 2.41 -43.24
C SER A 42 29.83 3.59 -42.32
N GLY A 43 30.77 3.56 -41.36
CA GLY A 43 31.76 2.59 -40.91
C GLY A 43 32.57 3.14 -39.73
N ILE A 44 33.61 2.37 -39.34
CA ILE A 44 34.92 2.72 -38.69
C ILE A 44 34.89 3.50 -37.35
N ASP A 45 35.54 3.09 -36.25
CA ASP A 45 36.82 2.39 -36.07
C ASP A 45 36.83 1.43 -34.86
N ALA A 46 37.72 0.45 -34.93
CA ALA A 46 38.06 -0.51 -33.88
C ALA A 46 39.54 -0.40 -33.53
N THR A 47 39.90 -0.58 -32.26
CA THR A 47 41.22 -1.08 -31.85
C THR A 47 41.10 -1.91 -30.58
N ALA A 48 41.56 -3.15 -30.68
CA ALA A 48 41.76 -4.10 -29.59
C ALA A 48 43.15 -4.73 -29.78
N GLN A 49 43.93 -4.82 -28.71
CA GLN A 49 45.11 -5.67 -28.50
C GLN A 49 45.15 -5.90 -26.97
N GLN A 50 44.85 -7.07 -26.39
CA GLN A 50 45.52 -8.38 -26.36
C GLN A 50 46.94 -8.42 -25.76
N HIS A 51 47.00 -9.18 -24.65
CA HIS A 51 48.08 -10.02 -24.09
C HIS A 51 49.40 -9.38 -23.64
N GLU A 52 49.78 -9.64 -22.38
CA GLU A 52 50.92 -10.51 -22.10
C GLU A 52 50.93 -11.07 -20.67
N HIS A 53 51.49 -12.28 -20.59
CA HIS A 53 51.67 -13.18 -19.47
C HIS A 53 53.12 -13.01 -19.02
N GLU A 54 53.43 -12.89 -17.73
CA GLU A 54 54.79 -13.21 -17.27
C GLU A 54 54.79 -13.84 -15.86
N GLN A 55 55.33 -15.06 -15.82
CA GLN A 55 55.71 -15.81 -14.63
C GLN A 55 57.23 -15.67 -14.46
N ASP A 56 57.68 -15.45 -13.23
CA ASP A 56 58.92 -15.99 -12.63
C ASP A 56 59.00 -15.40 -11.20
N ARG A 57 59.61 -15.97 -10.16
CA ARG A 57 60.08 -17.31 -9.82
C ARG A 57 60.55 -17.23 -8.35
N ARG A 58 60.73 -18.41 -7.74
CA ARG A 58 61.69 -18.77 -6.66
C ARG A 58 61.35 -18.44 -5.19
N GLY A 59 61.39 -19.50 -4.38
CA GLY A 59 61.45 -19.43 -2.92
C GLY A 59 61.14 -20.74 -2.18
N THR A 60 61.85 -21.83 -2.48
CA THR A 60 61.99 -23.06 -1.67
C THR A 60 62.31 -22.74 -0.19
N THR A 61 61.86 -23.48 0.84
CA THR A 61 62.35 -24.81 1.30
C THR A 61 61.47 -25.35 2.46
N PRO A 62 61.41 -26.68 2.72
CA PRO A 62 60.53 -27.31 3.72
C PRO A 62 61.25 -27.83 4.99
N GLY A 63 60.51 -28.00 6.09
CA GLY A 63 61.00 -28.55 7.36
C GLY A 63 60.03 -29.59 7.95
N HIS A 64 60.57 -30.76 8.22
CA HIS A 64 59.94 -32.06 8.49
C HIS A 64 59.89 -32.38 10.00
N ARG A 65 59.06 -33.37 10.38
CA ARG A 65 59.14 -34.28 11.58
C ARG A 65 58.54 -33.74 12.91
N THR A 66 58.02 -34.53 13.85
CA THR A 66 57.54 -35.94 13.94
C THR A 66 56.71 -36.08 15.24
N CYS A 67 55.87 -37.11 15.23
CA CYS A 67 55.12 -37.75 16.33
C CYS A 67 55.92 -38.02 17.63
N THR A 68 55.25 -38.03 18.79
CA THR A 68 55.47 -39.05 19.85
C THR A 68 54.24 -39.21 20.77
N ARG A 69 53.93 -40.48 21.07
CA ARG A 69 52.98 -41.03 22.07
C ARG A 69 53.49 -40.72 23.51
N ALA A 70 52.85 -40.99 24.66
CA ALA A 70 52.01 -42.11 25.07
C ALA A 70 51.53 -41.94 26.54
N THR A 71 50.44 -42.62 26.91
CA THR A 71 50.16 -43.36 28.19
C THR A 71 50.07 -42.58 29.53
N SER A 72 49.30 -42.95 30.56
CA SER A 72 48.73 -44.24 31.00
C SER A 72 47.65 -44.04 32.08
N ARG A 73 46.73 -45.01 32.15
CA ARG A 73 45.74 -45.28 33.22
C ARG A 73 46.39 -45.75 34.53
N CYS A 74 45.66 -45.64 35.65
CA CYS A 74 45.61 -46.73 36.64
C CYS A 74 44.26 -46.80 37.40
N ARG A 75 43.77 -48.03 37.59
CA ARG A 75 42.59 -48.49 38.38
C ARG A 75 43.03 -48.72 39.85
N THR A 76 42.17 -48.87 40.87
CA THR A 76 41.36 -50.07 41.26
C THR A 76 40.52 -49.74 42.53
N VAL A 77 39.20 -50.02 42.64
CA VAL A 77 38.49 -51.23 43.18
C VAL A 77 38.63 -51.40 44.74
N ARG A 78 37.59 -51.48 45.62
CA ARG A 78 36.62 -52.60 45.81
C ARG A 78 35.55 -52.36 46.96
N ARG A 79 34.29 -52.81 46.70
CA ARG A 79 33.22 -53.53 47.49
C ARG A 79 32.58 -53.01 48.83
N LYS A 80 31.23 -52.80 48.80
CA LYS A 80 30.06 -53.54 49.45
C LYS A 80 29.78 -53.15 50.92
N THR A 81 28.56 -52.85 51.42
CA THR A 81 27.25 -53.54 51.38
C THR A 81 26.03 -52.63 51.74
N ALA A 82 24.86 -52.98 51.17
CA ALA A 82 23.45 -52.93 51.64
C ALA A 82 22.88 -51.83 52.57
N GLY A 83 21.72 -51.27 52.17
CA GLY A 83 20.79 -50.50 53.01
C GLY A 83 19.67 -49.86 52.16
N GLY A 84 18.41 -50.09 52.53
CA GLY A 84 17.23 -49.86 51.68
C GLY A 84 16.58 -48.46 51.70
N VAL A 85 15.75 -48.26 50.66
CA VAL A 85 14.47 -47.51 50.57
C VAL A 85 14.46 -45.97 50.70
N LYS A 86 14.25 -45.36 49.51
CA LYS A 86 13.44 -44.18 49.10
C LYS A 86 13.27 -42.96 50.04
N ALA A 87 13.79 -41.82 49.58
CA ALA A 87 13.13 -40.50 49.69
C ALA A 87 13.57 -39.58 48.52
N GLY A 88 12.60 -38.86 47.94
CA GLY A 88 12.75 -38.04 46.73
C GLY A 88 13.76 -36.90 46.87
N ARG A 89 14.56 -36.70 45.83
CA ARG A 89 15.61 -35.67 45.76
C ARG A 89 14.98 -34.30 45.50
N ARG A 90 15.15 -33.44 46.50
CA ARG A 90 15.03 -31.99 46.45
C ARG A 90 16.14 -31.45 45.54
N TRP A 91 15.79 -30.75 44.47
CA TRP A 91 16.74 -30.07 43.60
C TRP A 91 17.45 -28.96 44.39
N ARG A 92 18.79 -29.03 44.46
CA ARG A 92 19.63 -27.97 45.00
C ARG A 92 19.68 -26.84 43.97
N ILE A 93 19.25 -25.67 44.40
CA ILE A 93 19.37 -24.40 43.68
C ILE A 93 20.85 -24.18 43.37
N ALA A 94 21.16 -24.09 42.08
CA ALA A 94 22.47 -23.68 41.61
C ALA A 94 22.69 -22.20 41.95
N THR A 95 23.81 -21.97 42.63
CA THR A 95 24.67 -20.78 42.64
C THR A 95 24.02 -19.47 42.18
N MET A 96 23.70 -18.61 43.16
CA MET A 96 23.48 -17.18 42.95
C MET A 96 24.67 -16.59 42.20
N VAL A 97 24.43 -16.19 40.95
CA VAL A 97 25.27 -15.18 40.29
C VAL A 97 25.04 -13.89 41.07
N SER A 98 26.09 -13.39 41.71
CA SER A 98 26.09 -12.12 42.43
C SER A 98 25.66 -11.00 41.48
N TYR A 99 24.53 -10.36 41.81
CA TYR A 99 24.09 -9.11 41.20
C TYR A 99 25.09 -8.02 41.61
N ASP A 100 25.89 -7.56 40.65
CA ASP A 100 26.73 -6.38 40.80
C ASP A 100 25.91 -5.16 40.33
N PRO A 101 25.46 -4.28 41.25
CA PRO A 101 24.65 -3.11 40.90
C PRO A 101 25.42 -2.02 40.14
N ASN A 102 26.71 -2.21 39.84
CA ASN A 102 27.56 -1.22 39.15
C ASN A 102 28.01 -1.62 37.72
N LEU A 103 27.46 -2.69 37.13
CA LEU A 103 27.54 -2.89 35.68
C LEU A 103 26.47 -2.04 35.01
N SER A 104 26.87 -0.81 34.71
CA SER A 104 26.14 0.27 34.03
C SER A 104 25.04 -0.17 33.05
N ASP A 105 23.94 0.59 33.11
CA ASP A 105 22.73 0.75 32.30
C ASP A 105 22.87 0.75 30.75
N ALA A 106 23.88 0.06 30.21
CA ALA A 106 24.00 -0.22 28.79
C ALA A 106 23.06 -1.39 28.46
N THR A 107 21.94 -1.07 27.82
CA THR A 107 20.97 -2.05 27.30
C THR A 107 21.69 -3.22 26.63
N ASN A 108 21.60 -4.41 27.23
CA ASN A 108 22.21 -5.61 26.66
C ASN A 108 21.47 -5.96 25.35
N PRO A 109 22.13 -5.91 24.17
CA PRO A 109 21.47 -6.16 22.89
C PRO A 109 20.83 -7.55 22.81
N LEU A 110 21.46 -8.57 23.41
CA LEU A 110 20.91 -9.92 23.48
C LEU A 110 19.62 -9.95 24.31
N ALA A 111 19.61 -9.32 25.49
CA ALA A 111 18.41 -9.27 26.33
C ALA A 111 17.25 -8.55 25.62
N THR A 112 17.57 -7.46 24.91
CA THR A 112 16.60 -6.70 24.09
C THR A 112 16.04 -7.55 22.95
N ALA A 113 16.92 -8.22 22.20
CA ALA A 113 16.51 -9.13 21.13
C ALA A 113 15.63 -10.28 21.66
N THR A 114 16.00 -10.89 22.79
CA THR A 114 15.19 -11.93 23.43
C THR A 114 13.82 -11.40 23.85
N ALA A 115 13.73 -10.18 24.38
CA ALA A 115 12.45 -9.56 24.72
C ALA A 115 11.57 -9.37 23.46
N TYR A 116 12.13 -8.90 22.34
CA TYR A 116 11.40 -8.78 21.08
C TYR A 116 10.97 -10.14 20.50
N ALA A 117 11.83 -11.15 20.56
CA ALA A 117 11.46 -12.51 20.15
C ALA A 117 10.24 -13.03 20.93
N ARG A 118 10.19 -12.77 22.24
CA ARG A 118 9.05 -13.14 23.10
C ARG A 118 7.77 -12.34 22.81
N ARG A 119 7.87 -11.15 22.20
CA ARG A 119 6.70 -10.41 21.65
C ARG A 119 6.22 -10.96 20.30
N GLY A 120 6.84 -12.03 19.79
CA GLY A 120 6.55 -12.59 18.48
C GLY A 120 7.12 -11.77 17.34
N TRP A 121 8.15 -10.96 17.59
CA TRP A 121 8.88 -10.23 16.56
C TRP A 121 10.14 -11.00 16.16
N ALA A 122 10.63 -10.80 14.95
CA ALA A 122 11.82 -11.46 14.43
C ALA A 122 13.05 -10.51 14.52
N PRO A 123 13.78 -10.49 15.64
CA PRO A 123 14.96 -9.64 15.81
C PRO A 123 16.13 -10.14 14.97
N ILE A 124 16.97 -9.20 14.54
CA ILE A 124 18.21 -9.44 13.80
C ILE A 124 19.30 -8.50 14.30
N ALA A 125 20.54 -8.98 14.31
CA ALA A 125 21.67 -8.17 14.74
C ALA A 125 22.07 -7.16 13.65
N VAL A 126 22.25 -5.91 14.05
CA VAL A 126 22.70 -4.81 13.18
C VAL A 126 23.98 -4.25 13.80
N PRO A 127 25.03 -3.96 13.01
CA PRO A 127 26.24 -3.35 13.57
C PRO A 127 25.90 -2.03 14.28
N HIS A 128 26.60 -1.75 15.39
CA HIS A 128 26.34 -0.57 16.20
C HIS A 128 26.31 0.72 15.37
N ARG A 129 25.28 1.56 15.60
CA ARG A 129 25.05 2.83 14.90
C ARG A 129 24.91 2.72 13.38
N LYS A 130 24.64 1.51 12.86
CA LYS A 130 24.28 1.29 11.45
C LYS A 130 22.78 1.12 11.30
N LYS A 131 22.30 1.36 10.08
CA LYS A 131 20.89 1.32 9.69
C LYS A 131 20.41 -0.04 9.19
N GLY A 132 21.31 -1.02 9.01
CA GLY A 132 20.91 -2.32 8.49
C GLY A 132 21.92 -3.44 8.72
N PRO A 133 21.48 -4.70 8.62
CA PRO A 133 22.32 -5.87 8.82
C PRO A 133 23.37 -6.01 7.72
N THR A 134 24.50 -6.63 8.05
CA THR A 134 25.56 -6.96 7.09
C THR A 134 25.53 -8.42 6.64
N VAL A 135 24.70 -9.26 7.27
CA VAL A 135 24.57 -10.68 6.93
C VAL A 135 23.88 -10.84 5.58
N GLN A 136 24.47 -11.62 4.68
CA GLN A 136 23.86 -11.93 3.39
C GLN A 136 22.54 -12.69 3.59
N GLY A 137 21.49 -12.31 2.86
CA GLY A 137 20.17 -12.97 2.95
C GLY A 137 19.42 -12.70 4.26
N TRP A 138 19.77 -11.61 4.98
CA TRP A 138 19.15 -11.24 6.26
C TRP A 138 17.62 -11.19 6.23
N GLN A 139 17.01 -10.91 5.07
CA GLN A 139 15.56 -10.84 4.87
C GLN A 139 14.85 -12.17 5.20
N HIS A 140 15.58 -13.29 5.06
CA HIS A 140 15.06 -14.65 5.26
C HIS A 140 15.43 -15.22 6.63
N LEU A 141 16.22 -14.52 7.43
CA LEU A 141 16.58 -14.99 8.77
C LEU A 141 15.34 -15.03 9.66
N ARG A 142 15.20 -16.12 10.42
CA ARG A 142 14.20 -16.30 11.47
C ARG A 142 14.92 -16.91 12.66
N LEU A 143 15.53 -16.04 13.47
CA LEU A 143 16.35 -16.47 14.60
C LEU A 143 15.43 -16.94 15.73
N SER A 144 15.62 -18.19 16.17
CA SER A 144 15.05 -18.68 17.43
C SER A 144 15.78 -18.07 18.62
N GLU A 145 15.15 -18.08 19.80
CA GLU A 145 15.77 -17.59 21.05
C GLU A 145 17.13 -18.26 21.33
N GLU A 146 17.26 -19.55 21.00
CA GLU A 146 18.50 -20.33 21.14
C GLU A 146 19.62 -19.87 20.19
N GLN A 147 19.26 -19.33 19.03
CA GLN A 147 20.22 -18.82 18.04
C GLN A 147 20.65 -17.38 18.34
N LEU A 148 19.86 -16.58 19.06
CA LEU A 148 20.18 -15.17 19.34
C LEU A 148 21.58 -14.95 19.94
N PRO A 149 22.06 -15.74 20.93
CA PRO A 149 23.39 -15.54 21.50
C PRO A 149 24.54 -15.64 20.49
N HIS A 150 24.35 -16.39 19.39
CA HIS A 150 25.35 -16.49 18.33
C HIS A 150 25.48 -15.19 17.52
N TYR A 151 24.38 -14.46 17.35
CA TYR A 151 24.33 -13.21 16.57
C TYR A 151 24.56 -11.98 17.44
N PHE A 152 24.10 -12.00 18.69
CA PHE A 152 24.28 -10.94 19.69
C PHE A 152 25.38 -11.33 20.66
N ASN A 153 26.62 -11.27 20.18
CA ASN A 153 27.82 -11.84 20.81
C ASN A 153 28.42 -11.00 21.97
N GLY A 154 27.64 -10.13 22.59
CA GLY A 154 28.07 -9.26 23.69
C GLY A 154 28.84 -7.99 23.27
N GLN A 155 29.09 -7.79 21.98
CA GLN A 155 29.59 -6.50 21.47
C GLN A 155 28.48 -5.45 21.43
N PRO A 156 28.81 -4.14 21.42
CA PRO A 156 27.85 -3.10 21.08
C PRO A 156 27.23 -3.38 19.71
N MET A 157 25.90 -3.45 19.66
CA MET A 157 25.12 -3.75 18.46
C MET A 157 23.77 -3.06 18.53
N ASN A 158 23.19 -2.78 17.37
CA ASN A 158 21.79 -2.39 17.25
C ASN A 158 20.93 -3.65 17.09
N VAL A 159 19.68 -3.57 17.52
CA VAL A 159 18.66 -4.61 17.33
C VAL A 159 17.71 -4.17 16.23
N GLY A 160 17.82 -4.80 15.07
CA GLY A 160 16.83 -4.69 14.00
C GLY A 160 15.66 -5.62 14.23
N VAL A 161 14.49 -5.30 13.69
CA VAL A 161 13.33 -6.19 13.63
C VAL A 161 12.86 -6.32 12.20
N LEU A 162 12.71 -7.54 11.72
CA LEU A 162 12.13 -7.83 10.41
C LEU A 162 10.62 -7.52 10.44
N LEU A 163 10.14 -6.81 9.42
CA LEU A 163 8.75 -6.37 9.35
C LEU A 163 7.91 -7.31 8.47
N GLY A 164 6.59 -7.19 8.60
CA GLY A 164 5.59 -7.96 7.87
C GLY A 164 5.43 -9.37 8.40
N GLU A 165 5.32 -10.33 7.47
CA GLU A 165 5.16 -11.76 7.73
C GLU A 165 6.11 -12.32 8.82
N PRO A 166 7.43 -12.02 8.81
CA PRO A 166 8.35 -12.47 9.87
C PRO A 166 7.92 -12.15 11.31
N SER A 167 7.19 -11.06 11.51
CA SER A 167 6.78 -10.56 12.83
C SER A 167 5.25 -10.56 12.99
N GLY A 168 4.57 -11.48 12.30
CA GLY A 168 3.12 -11.67 12.37
C GLY A 168 2.31 -10.50 11.79
N GLY A 169 2.82 -9.83 10.76
CA GLY A 169 2.16 -8.69 10.13
C GLY A 169 2.50 -7.33 10.75
N LEU A 170 3.57 -7.24 11.53
CA LEU A 170 4.07 -5.97 12.11
C LEU A 170 4.56 -5.02 10.99
N VAL A 171 4.03 -3.82 10.92
CA VAL A 171 4.49 -2.78 9.97
C VAL A 171 4.97 -1.55 10.73
N ASP A 172 5.89 -0.82 10.11
CA ASP A 172 6.44 0.43 10.63
C ASP A 172 6.10 1.58 9.69
N ILE A 173 5.46 2.63 10.21
CA ILE A 173 5.32 3.90 9.51
C ILE A 173 6.49 4.79 9.93
N ASP A 174 7.52 4.87 9.08
CA ASP A 174 8.67 5.74 9.30
C ASP A 174 8.39 7.13 8.74
N LEU A 175 8.46 8.12 9.61
CA LEU A 175 8.30 9.53 9.28
C LEU A 175 9.69 10.11 9.06
N ASP A 176 10.02 10.52 7.84
CA ASP A 176 11.30 11.15 7.49
C ASP A 176 11.19 12.69 7.48
N ALA A 177 10.03 13.21 7.10
CA ALA A 177 9.73 14.63 7.00
C ALA A 177 9.36 15.27 8.37
N PRO A 178 9.78 16.52 8.66
CA PRO A 178 9.28 17.27 9.82
C PRO A 178 7.78 17.58 9.69
N GLU A 179 7.28 17.84 8.47
CA GLU A 179 5.86 18.02 8.19
C GLU A 179 5.06 16.78 8.65
N ALA A 180 5.57 15.57 8.37
CA ALA A 180 4.92 14.33 8.75
C ALA A 180 4.82 14.16 10.27
N SER A 181 5.91 14.38 11.01
CA SER A 181 5.91 14.32 12.47
C SER A 181 4.92 15.29 13.11
N ARG A 182 4.73 16.47 12.51
CA ARG A 182 3.81 17.49 13.03
C ARG A 182 2.34 17.05 12.97
N ILE A 183 1.91 16.38 11.91
CA ILE A 183 0.49 16.04 11.68
C ILE A 183 0.17 14.54 11.80
N ALA A 184 1.14 13.65 11.97
CA ALA A 184 0.93 12.20 12.03
C ALA A 184 -0.12 11.78 13.05
N SER A 185 -0.08 12.32 14.27
CA SER A 185 -1.03 11.98 15.35
C SER A 185 -2.49 12.34 15.06
N ARG A 186 -2.74 13.23 14.10
CA ARG A 186 -4.09 13.65 13.67
C ARG A 186 -4.59 12.89 12.44
N ILE A 187 -3.71 12.19 11.72
CA ILE A 187 -4.07 11.45 10.50
C ILE A 187 -4.00 9.94 10.72
N LEU A 188 -2.93 9.45 11.35
CA LEU A 188 -2.73 8.03 11.58
C LEU A 188 -3.67 7.51 12.67
N PRO A 189 -4.14 6.25 12.57
CA PRO A 189 -4.89 5.62 13.65
C PRO A 189 -4.09 5.62 14.96
N LYS A 190 -4.77 5.60 16.11
CA LYS A 190 -4.07 5.48 17.39
C LYS A 190 -3.39 4.09 17.47
N THR A 191 -2.18 4.06 18.03
CA THR A 191 -1.45 2.82 18.34
C THR A 191 -0.74 2.95 19.67
N GLY A 192 -0.54 1.83 20.38
CA GLY A 192 0.17 1.78 21.65
C GLY A 192 1.69 1.69 21.48
N CYS A 193 2.21 1.59 20.26
CA CYS A 193 3.62 1.29 20.02
C CYS A 193 4.26 2.35 19.11
N ILE A 194 4.94 3.32 19.73
CA ILE A 194 5.54 4.48 19.07
C ILE A 194 6.94 4.68 19.63
N PHE A 195 7.92 4.90 18.76
CA PHE A 195 9.29 5.12 19.18
C PHE A 195 10.04 6.09 18.25
N GLY A 196 11.24 6.46 18.69
CA GLY A 196 12.12 7.35 17.95
C GLY A 196 13.37 7.65 18.75
N ARG A 197 13.94 8.82 18.54
CA ARG A 197 15.10 9.35 19.27
C ARG A 197 14.79 10.70 19.89
N ALA A 198 15.63 11.22 20.78
CA ALA A 198 15.39 12.51 21.43
C ALA A 198 15.03 13.66 20.45
N GLY A 199 15.78 13.79 19.35
CA GLY A 199 15.48 14.80 18.33
C GLY A 199 14.31 14.48 17.37
N LYS A 200 13.75 13.26 17.42
CA LYS A 200 12.56 12.85 16.64
C LYS A 200 11.82 11.72 17.37
N PRO A 201 11.12 12.02 18.47
CA PRO A 201 10.68 11.01 19.45
C PRO A 201 9.54 10.10 18.97
N ASP A 202 8.82 10.51 17.93
CA ASP A 202 7.69 9.80 17.33
C ASP A 202 7.88 9.59 15.82
N SER A 203 9.11 9.27 15.41
CA SER A 203 9.43 8.99 14.00
C SER A 203 8.93 7.63 13.51
N HIS A 204 8.68 6.67 14.41
CA HIS A 204 8.22 5.34 14.05
C HIS A 204 6.90 4.99 14.74
N TRP A 205 5.91 4.59 13.96
CA TRP A 205 4.59 4.18 14.45
C TRP A 205 4.33 2.74 14.03
N LEU A 206 4.24 1.82 14.99
CA LEU A 206 4.05 0.41 14.72
C LEU A 206 2.58 0.01 14.72
N TYR A 207 2.21 -0.84 13.78
CA TYR A 207 0.89 -1.47 13.67
C TYR A 207 1.03 -2.94 13.35
N ARG A 208 -0.02 -3.71 13.58
CA ARG A 208 -0.20 -5.04 12.98
C ARG A 208 -1.26 -4.93 11.89
N CYS A 209 -0.99 -5.45 10.70
CA CYS A 209 -1.89 -5.36 9.55
C CYS A 209 -2.44 -6.72 9.12
N GLU A 210 -3.77 -6.76 8.94
CA GLU A 210 -4.46 -7.89 8.31
C GLU A 210 -5.60 -7.36 7.40
N PRO A 211 -5.61 -7.67 6.08
CA PRO A 211 -4.54 -8.32 5.34
C PRO A 211 -3.28 -7.45 5.29
N LEU A 212 -2.13 -8.09 5.13
CA LEU A 212 -0.85 -7.40 5.06
C LEU A 212 -0.72 -6.63 3.72
N VAL A 213 -0.17 -5.42 3.78
CA VAL A 213 0.14 -4.60 2.60
C VAL A 213 1.64 -4.61 2.28
N SER A 214 2.00 -4.36 1.02
CA SER A 214 3.39 -4.22 0.60
C SER A 214 4.00 -2.92 1.10
N THR A 215 5.33 -2.89 1.22
CA THR A 215 6.08 -1.65 1.48
C THR A 215 5.73 -0.57 0.45
N ALA A 216 5.49 0.65 0.93
CA ALA A 216 5.16 1.82 0.11
C ALA A 216 6.03 3.01 0.50
N LYS A 217 6.65 3.64 -0.50
CA LYS A 217 7.56 4.79 -0.33
C LYS A 217 6.90 6.05 -0.87
N PHE A 218 6.81 7.08 -0.03
CA PHE A 218 6.23 8.36 -0.41
C PHE A 218 7.35 9.41 -0.44
N GLN A 219 7.75 9.79 -1.65
CA GLN A 219 8.88 10.67 -1.91
C GLN A 219 8.41 11.99 -2.52
N ASP A 220 9.14 13.06 -2.24
CA ASP A 220 8.93 14.34 -2.91
C ASP A 220 9.13 14.20 -4.42
N ALA A 221 8.14 14.70 -5.17
CA ALA A 221 8.15 14.69 -6.63
C ALA A 221 9.06 15.79 -7.20
N LYS A 222 9.29 16.87 -6.44
CA LYS A 222 10.22 17.93 -6.80
C LYS A 222 11.63 17.53 -6.38
N ARG A 223 12.52 17.37 -7.36
CA ARG A 223 13.90 16.88 -7.18
C ARG A 223 14.85 17.96 -7.68
N ASP A 224 15.22 18.90 -6.82
CA ASP A 224 16.08 20.01 -7.22
C ASP A 224 17.54 19.55 -7.45
N ASP A 225 17.99 18.48 -6.77
CA ASP A 225 19.33 17.89 -6.90
C ASP A 225 19.33 16.46 -7.48
N GLY A 226 18.16 15.98 -7.94
CA GLY A 226 17.96 14.61 -8.44
C GLY A 226 17.88 13.53 -7.36
N ARG A 227 18.13 13.83 -6.09
CA ARG A 227 18.09 12.84 -5.00
C ARG A 227 16.65 12.67 -4.49
N PRO A 228 16.22 11.42 -4.23
CA PRO A 228 14.91 11.20 -3.66
C PRO A 228 14.87 11.67 -2.20
N VAL A 229 13.95 12.59 -1.89
CA VAL A 229 13.67 13.00 -0.51
C VAL A 229 12.47 12.19 -0.01
N MET A 230 12.69 11.33 0.99
CA MET A 230 11.61 10.56 1.61
C MET A 230 10.76 11.48 2.49
N LEU A 231 9.44 11.33 2.41
CA LEU A 231 8.48 12.01 3.29
C LEU A 231 8.04 11.07 4.40
N VAL A 232 7.53 9.91 3.98
CA VAL A 232 6.97 8.85 4.82
C VAL A 232 7.20 7.51 4.11
N GLU A 233 7.45 6.46 4.87
CA GLU A 233 7.53 5.09 4.35
C GLU A 233 6.64 4.16 5.19
N LEU A 234 5.75 3.41 4.54
CA LEU A 234 5.13 2.23 5.15
C LEU A 234 6.05 1.04 4.87
N ARG A 235 6.68 0.49 5.90
CA ARG A 235 7.59 -0.65 5.80
C ARG A 235 6.90 -1.93 6.25
N SER A 236 6.95 -2.94 5.40
CA SER A 236 6.33 -4.26 5.59
C SER A 236 7.34 -5.38 5.24
N THR A 237 6.85 -6.55 4.83
CA THR A 237 7.67 -7.72 4.48
C THR A 237 8.82 -7.35 3.54
N GLY A 238 10.03 -7.81 3.89
CA GLY A 238 11.26 -7.51 3.16
C GLY A 238 12.02 -6.29 3.68
N CYS A 239 11.45 -5.54 4.63
CA CYS A 239 12.12 -4.45 5.33
C CYS A 239 12.52 -4.85 6.75
N GLN A 240 13.42 -4.06 7.34
CA GLN A 240 13.72 -4.08 8.77
C GLN A 240 13.76 -2.65 9.29
N THR A 241 13.47 -2.47 10.58
CA THR A 241 13.68 -1.20 11.28
C THR A 241 14.50 -1.44 12.54
N VAL A 242 15.42 -0.52 12.86
CA VAL A 242 16.21 -0.55 14.10
C VAL A 242 15.33 -0.09 15.26
N PHE A 243 15.11 -0.96 16.24
CA PHE A 243 14.16 -0.76 17.33
C PHE A 243 14.82 -0.19 18.58
N PRO A 244 14.03 0.25 19.58
CA PRO A 244 14.53 0.71 20.88
C PRO A 244 15.50 -0.25 21.56
N GLY A 245 16.38 0.29 22.41
CA GLY A 245 17.55 -0.43 22.92
C GLY A 245 18.75 -0.43 21.95
N SER A 246 18.66 0.37 20.89
CA SER A 246 19.70 0.59 19.88
C SER A 246 20.17 2.05 19.88
N THR A 247 21.26 2.33 19.16
CA THR A 247 21.81 3.69 19.01
C THR A 247 21.67 4.16 17.55
N HIS A 248 21.11 5.35 17.34
CA HIS A 248 21.01 5.99 16.04
C HIS A 248 22.40 6.40 15.51
N GLU A 249 22.55 6.65 14.21
CA GLU A 249 23.83 7.09 13.63
C GLU A 249 24.35 8.41 14.23
N SER A 250 23.43 9.29 14.66
CA SER A 250 23.74 10.53 15.40
C SER A 250 24.37 10.27 16.78
N GLY A 251 24.25 9.06 17.32
CA GLY A 251 24.66 8.72 18.68
C GLY A 251 23.53 8.81 19.71
N GLU A 252 22.36 9.33 19.33
CA GLU A 252 21.20 9.35 20.22
C GLU A 252 20.63 7.93 20.43
N PRO A 253 20.21 7.59 21.66
CA PRO A 253 19.52 6.33 21.91
C PRO A 253 18.15 6.34 21.22
N ILE A 254 17.77 5.17 20.69
CA ILE A 254 16.42 4.92 20.19
C ILE A 254 15.61 4.36 21.36
N THR A 255 14.51 5.00 21.70
CA THR A 255 13.68 4.67 22.87
C THR A 255 12.20 4.67 22.51
N PHE A 256 11.41 3.86 23.21
CA PHE A 256 9.96 3.92 23.11
C PHE A 256 9.46 5.24 23.70
N ARG A 257 8.62 5.94 22.95
CA ARG A 257 7.73 6.96 23.49
C ARG A 257 6.51 6.31 24.15
N THR A 258 6.02 5.23 23.55
CA THR A 258 4.97 4.39 24.11
C THR A 258 5.31 2.94 23.81
N ASP A 259 5.55 2.15 24.86
CA ASP A 259 5.89 0.72 24.79
C ASP A 259 4.68 -0.16 25.14
N GLY A 260 3.61 0.02 24.38
CA GLY A 260 2.43 -0.85 24.40
C GLY A 260 2.40 -1.74 23.16
N ASP A 261 1.24 -2.36 22.93
CA ASP A 261 1.04 -3.21 21.76
C ASP A 261 0.73 -2.40 20.49
N PRO A 262 1.26 -2.82 19.32
CA PRO A 262 0.85 -2.28 18.03
C PRO A 262 -0.64 -2.52 17.79
N ALA A 263 -1.38 -1.48 17.39
CA ALA A 263 -2.79 -1.63 17.05
C ALA A 263 -2.98 -2.55 15.84
N LEU A 264 -3.97 -3.44 15.89
CA LEU A 264 -4.41 -4.25 14.77
C LEU A 264 -5.32 -3.42 13.86
N ILE A 265 -4.93 -3.24 12.60
CA ILE A 265 -5.60 -2.36 11.64
C ILE A 265 -5.71 -3.05 10.28
N GLU A 266 -6.77 -2.80 9.53
CA GLU A 266 -6.88 -3.23 8.14
C GLU A 266 -5.79 -2.58 7.28
N GLY A 267 -4.96 -3.39 6.63
CA GLY A 267 -3.79 -2.91 5.88
C GLY A 267 -4.12 -1.85 4.81
N PRO A 268 -5.13 -2.06 3.93
CA PRO A 268 -5.52 -1.05 2.94
C PRO A 268 -5.98 0.27 3.55
N TYR A 269 -6.67 0.22 4.70
CA TYR A 269 -7.07 1.42 5.43
C TYR A 269 -5.86 2.17 5.99
N LEU A 270 -4.90 1.47 6.60
CA LEU A 270 -3.65 2.08 7.06
C LEU A 270 -2.87 2.71 5.91
N LEU A 271 -2.73 2.01 4.79
CA LEU A 271 -2.06 2.54 3.59
C LEU A 271 -2.73 3.83 3.09
N ALA A 272 -4.07 3.88 3.07
CA ALA A 272 -4.80 5.09 2.69
C ALA A 272 -4.55 6.26 3.66
N LYS A 273 -4.45 6.00 4.97
CA LYS A 273 -4.08 7.04 5.95
C LYS A 273 -2.65 7.53 5.78
N VAL A 274 -1.70 6.63 5.53
CA VAL A 274 -0.30 6.98 5.26
C VAL A 274 -0.18 7.77 3.95
N ALA A 275 -0.93 7.40 2.92
CA ALA A 275 -0.98 8.15 1.66
C ALA A 275 -1.61 9.55 1.85
N LYS A 276 -2.66 9.68 2.65
CA LYS A 276 -3.24 10.99 3.05
C LYS A 276 -2.23 11.84 3.82
N LEU A 277 -1.47 11.25 4.74
CA LEU A 277 -0.37 11.93 5.44
C LEU A 277 0.69 12.42 4.45
N ALA A 278 1.17 11.56 3.57
CA ALA A 278 2.16 11.91 2.56
C ALA A 278 1.68 13.03 1.61
N ALA A 279 0.43 13.00 1.19
CA ALA A 279 -0.18 14.05 0.36
C ALA A 279 -0.23 15.39 1.10
N ALA A 280 -0.60 15.38 2.39
CA ALA A 280 -0.55 16.58 3.20
C ALA A 280 0.90 17.12 3.33
N CYS A 281 1.87 16.23 3.58
CA CYS A 281 3.28 16.60 3.70
C CYS A 281 3.86 17.22 2.43
N ILE A 282 3.60 16.63 1.26
CA ILE A 282 4.16 17.15 0.01
C ILE A 282 3.53 18.50 -0.36
N ILE A 283 2.24 18.70 -0.10
CA ILE A 283 1.59 20.01 -0.33
C ILE A 283 2.14 21.03 0.67
N ALA A 284 2.28 20.67 1.95
CA ALA A 284 2.78 21.54 3.00
C ALA A 284 4.23 21.98 2.75
N ARG A 285 5.08 21.08 2.26
CA ARG A 285 6.47 21.38 1.93
C ARG A 285 6.64 22.43 0.83
N HIS A 286 5.74 22.40 -0.16
CA HIS A 286 5.74 23.35 -1.26
C HIS A 286 4.70 24.47 -1.07
N TRP A 287 4.17 24.62 0.15
CA TRP A 287 3.21 25.67 0.48
C TRP A 287 3.83 27.04 0.22
N PRO A 288 3.10 27.98 -0.43
CA PRO A 288 3.70 29.23 -0.85
C PRO A 288 4.08 30.11 0.34
N SER A 289 5.02 31.02 0.10
CA SER A 289 5.36 32.10 1.03
C SER A 289 4.19 33.08 1.21
N GLU A 290 4.39 34.08 2.08
CA GLU A 290 3.42 35.15 2.32
C GLU A 290 2.93 35.78 1.01
N GLY A 291 1.62 36.08 0.94
CA GLY A 291 0.93 36.54 -0.27
C GLY A 291 0.24 35.44 -1.09
N GLY A 292 0.72 34.20 -1.08
CA GLY A 292 0.14 33.10 -1.88
C GLY A 292 -0.72 32.08 -1.12
N ARG A 293 -0.67 32.08 0.23
CA ARG A 293 -1.25 31.03 1.09
C ARG A 293 -2.77 30.94 1.01
N HIS A 294 -3.44 32.10 0.98
CA HIS A 294 -4.90 32.14 0.85
C HIS A 294 -5.36 31.57 -0.50
N GLU A 295 -4.71 31.97 -1.60
CA GLU A 295 -5.02 31.43 -2.92
C GLU A 295 -4.77 29.92 -3.02
N ALA A 296 -3.68 29.43 -2.41
CA ALA A 296 -3.39 28.00 -2.34
C ALA A 296 -4.48 27.25 -1.54
N ALA A 297 -4.95 27.80 -0.42
CA ALA A 297 -6.04 27.21 0.35
C ALA A 297 -7.35 27.16 -0.44
N LEU A 298 -7.72 28.25 -1.13
CA LEU A 298 -8.90 28.26 -2.01
C LEU A 298 -8.80 27.20 -3.12
N ALA A 299 -7.63 27.10 -3.76
CA ALA A 299 -7.40 26.12 -4.82
C ALA A 299 -7.41 24.68 -4.29
N LEU A 300 -6.73 24.39 -3.18
CA LEU A 300 -6.77 23.08 -2.55
C LEU A 300 -8.21 22.68 -2.20
N SER A 301 -8.98 23.61 -1.61
CA SER A 301 -10.37 23.39 -1.22
C SER A 301 -11.27 23.08 -2.42
N GLY A 302 -11.19 23.90 -3.48
CA GLY A 302 -11.98 23.67 -4.68
C GLY A 302 -11.58 22.41 -5.45
N GLY A 303 -10.30 22.02 -5.39
CA GLY A 303 -9.82 20.75 -5.91
C GLY A 303 -10.48 19.56 -5.20
N LEU A 304 -10.44 19.54 -3.87
CA LEU A 304 -11.01 18.47 -3.05
C LEU A 304 -12.53 18.41 -3.15
N ALA A 305 -13.22 19.55 -3.13
CA ALA A 305 -14.67 19.61 -3.31
C ALA A 305 -15.10 18.99 -4.66
N ARG A 306 -14.39 19.30 -5.76
CA ARG A 306 -14.65 18.67 -7.07
C ARG A 306 -14.30 17.19 -7.12
N ALA A 307 -13.40 16.74 -6.24
CA ALA A 307 -13.14 15.32 -6.01
C ALA A 307 -14.22 14.65 -5.12
N SER A 308 -15.34 15.32 -4.86
CA SER A 308 -16.46 14.84 -4.05
C SER A 308 -16.11 14.50 -2.60
N TRP A 309 -15.14 15.23 -2.04
CA TRP A 309 -14.87 15.16 -0.60
C TRP A 309 -15.97 15.87 0.19
N ASP A 310 -16.30 15.35 1.37
CA ASP A 310 -17.19 16.02 2.31
C ASP A 310 -16.59 17.37 2.74
N ALA A 311 -17.43 18.39 2.90
CA ALA A 311 -17.00 19.74 3.21
C ALA A 311 -16.18 19.83 4.51
N GLU A 312 -16.55 19.05 5.54
CA GLU A 312 -15.79 19.04 6.79
C GLU A 312 -14.44 18.34 6.60
N ASP A 313 -14.38 17.25 5.82
CA ASP A 313 -13.12 16.59 5.46
C ASP A 313 -12.19 17.52 4.66
N VAL A 314 -12.73 18.38 3.79
CA VAL A 314 -11.96 19.42 3.08
C VAL A 314 -11.36 20.41 4.08
N VAL A 315 -12.18 20.96 4.97
CA VAL A 315 -11.75 21.93 5.99
C VAL A 315 -10.66 21.34 6.87
N GLN A 316 -10.84 20.11 7.35
CA GLN A 316 -9.87 19.42 8.19
C GLN A 316 -8.56 19.17 7.44
N PHE A 317 -8.61 18.72 6.18
CA PHE A 317 -7.40 18.45 5.41
C PHE A 317 -6.63 19.72 5.07
N VAL A 318 -7.31 20.82 4.69
CA VAL A 318 -6.66 22.11 4.44
C VAL A 318 -6.01 22.65 5.72
N GLY A 319 -6.68 22.51 6.88
CA GLY A 319 -6.11 22.87 8.17
C GLY A 319 -4.85 22.06 8.51
N LEU A 320 -4.84 20.75 8.23
CA LEU A 320 -3.67 19.89 8.42
C LEU A 320 -2.50 20.29 7.52
N VAL A 321 -2.76 20.61 6.26
CA VAL A 321 -1.73 21.10 5.32
C VAL A 321 -1.14 22.42 5.80
N ALA A 322 -1.98 23.39 6.16
CA ALA A 322 -1.55 24.69 6.63
C ALA A 322 -0.70 24.58 7.90
N ASP A 323 -1.12 23.78 8.88
CA ASP A 323 -0.34 23.57 10.10
C ASP A 323 0.96 22.81 9.83
N ALA A 324 0.95 21.78 8.98
CA ALA A 324 2.18 21.09 8.57
C ALA A 324 3.18 22.03 7.89
N ALA A 325 2.69 23.04 7.16
CA ALA A 325 3.51 24.07 6.50
C ALA A 325 4.01 25.16 7.47
N GLY A 326 3.56 25.17 8.73
CA GLY A 326 3.85 26.24 9.68
C GLY A 326 3.16 27.56 9.31
N ASP A 327 2.03 27.52 8.61
CA ASP A 327 1.21 28.70 8.31
C ASP A 327 0.66 29.27 9.63
N PRO A 328 0.95 30.53 10.00
CA PRO A 328 0.44 31.11 11.24
C PRO A 328 -1.09 31.34 11.23
N GLU A 329 -1.74 31.29 10.07
CA GLU A 329 -3.15 31.63 9.88
C GLU A 329 -4.02 30.39 9.56
N VAL A 330 -3.77 29.27 10.24
CA VAL A 330 -4.47 27.98 10.00
C VAL A 330 -5.99 28.13 10.03
N GLU A 331 -6.55 28.86 11.00
CA GLU A 331 -8.01 29.05 11.10
C GLU A 331 -8.59 29.88 9.96
N ASP A 332 -7.82 30.84 9.40
CA ASP A 332 -8.24 31.54 8.18
C ASP A 332 -8.23 30.61 6.98
N ARG A 333 -7.26 29.69 6.88
CA ARG A 333 -7.24 28.68 5.80
C ARG A 333 -8.44 27.73 5.90
N LYS A 334 -8.81 27.32 7.12
CA LYS A 334 -10.02 26.50 7.38
C LYS A 334 -11.31 27.24 7.03
N ARG A 335 -11.42 28.52 7.38
CA ARG A 335 -12.57 29.37 6.99
C ARG A 335 -12.66 29.52 5.47
N ALA A 336 -11.55 29.82 4.79
CA ALA A 336 -11.51 29.90 3.33
C ALA A 336 -11.94 28.58 2.67
N ALA A 337 -11.59 27.44 3.26
CA ALA A 337 -12.03 26.13 2.80
C ALA A 337 -13.54 25.92 2.97
N ARG A 338 -14.10 26.29 4.13
CA ARG A 338 -15.53 26.23 4.42
C ARG A 338 -16.32 27.09 3.43
N ASP A 339 -15.94 28.36 3.30
CA ASP A 339 -16.57 29.32 2.38
C ASP A 339 -16.49 28.82 0.92
N THR A 340 -15.43 28.10 0.55
CA THR A 340 -15.30 27.51 -0.79
C THR A 340 -16.25 26.33 -1.01
N CYS A 341 -16.50 25.52 0.02
CA CYS A 341 -17.42 24.38 -0.07
C CYS A 341 -18.89 24.80 -0.04
N GLU A 342 -19.21 25.94 0.58
CA GLU A 342 -20.57 26.50 0.65
C GLU A 342 -20.99 27.24 -0.63
N LYS A 343 -20.05 27.47 -1.56
CA LYS A 343 -20.35 28.12 -2.84
C LYS A 343 -21.31 27.28 -3.69
N PRO A 344 -22.27 27.92 -4.38
CA PRO A 344 -23.11 27.27 -5.38
C PRO A 344 -22.29 26.51 -6.44
N ALA A 345 -22.88 25.44 -7.00
CA ALA A 345 -22.20 24.58 -7.97
C ALA A 345 -21.77 25.30 -9.26
N ASP A 346 -22.44 26.40 -9.62
CA ASP A 346 -22.14 27.26 -10.77
C ASP A 346 -21.15 28.39 -10.44
N ALA A 347 -20.76 28.55 -9.17
CA ALA A 347 -19.79 29.55 -8.77
C ALA A 347 -18.39 29.23 -9.32
N LYS A 348 -17.69 30.28 -9.80
CA LYS A 348 -16.30 30.15 -10.24
C LYS A 348 -15.40 29.84 -9.03
N THR A 349 -14.95 28.60 -8.92
CA THR A 349 -13.95 28.14 -7.94
C THR A 349 -12.69 27.67 -8.65
N THR A 350 -11.53 27.86 -8.01
CA THR A 350 -10.24 27.37 -8.51
C THR A 350 -10.05 25.90 -8.10
N GLY A 351 -8.99 25.23 -8.57
CA GLY A 351 -8.47 24.07 -7.86
C GLY A 351 -7.22 23.46 -8.46
N TRP A 352 -7.16 22.15 -8.73
CA TRP A 352 -5.89 21.46 -9.03
C TRP A 352 -4.95 22.18 -10.00
N ASN A 353 -5.45 22.68 -11.13
CA ASN A 353 -4.64 23.45 -12.09
C ASN A 353 -4.05 24.72 -11.46
N ARG A 354 -4.89 25.52 -10.78
CA ARG A 354 -4.45 26.74 -10.09
C ARG A 354 -3.49 26.42 -8.94
N LEU A 355 -3.74 25.35 -8.19
CA LEU A 355 -2.82 24.91 -7.15
C LEU A 355 -1.47 24.53 -7.76
N GLY A 356 -1.46 23.83 -8.89
CA GLY A 356 -0.24 23.44 -9.61
C GLY A 356 0.54 24.63 -10.17
N GLU A 357 -0.13 25.70 -10.57
CA GLU A 357 0.50 26.99 -10.92
C GLU A 357 1.19 27.65 -9.71
N ILE A 358 0.64 27.48 -8.50
CA ILE A 358 1.17 28.09 -7.28
C ILE A 358 2.33 27.27 -6.68
N ILE A 359 2.19 25.94 -6.58
CA ILE A 359 3.12 25.08 -5.82
C ILE A 359 3.90 24.05 -6.66
N ASP A 360 3.68 23.96 -7.97
CA ASP A 360 4.19 22.97 -8.94
C ASP A 360 3.20 21.83 -9.27
N ASN A 361 2.96 21.63 -10.58
CA ASN A 361 2.05 20.61 -11.11
C ASN A 361 2.47 19.17 -10.77
N ARG A 362 3.78 18.89 -10.64
CA ARG A 362 4.29 17.55 -10.28
C ARG A 362 3.91 17.19 -8.84
N VAL A 363 3.97 18.18 -7.95
CA VAL A 363 3.57 18.04 -6.54
C VAL A 363 2.07 17.75 -6.45
N VAL A 364 1.24 18.56 -7.11
CA VAL A 364 -0.22 18.37 -7.09
C VAL A 364 -0.61 17.02 -7.68
N ARG A 365 -0.04 16.64 -8.84
CA ARG A 365 -0.31 15.32 -9.45
C ARG A 365 0.01 14.18 -8.49
N LYS A 366 1.14 14.25 -7.79
CA LYS A 366 1.55 13.19 -6.86
C LYS A 366 0.67 13.15 -5.62
N ALA A 367 0.28 14.31 -5.09
CA ALA A 367 -0.66 14.40 -3.98
C ALA A 367 -2.04 13.82 -4.34
N THR A 368 -2.59 14.17 -5.52
CA THR A 368 -3.90 13.65 -5.96
C THR A 368 -3.87 12.15 -6.23
N GLU A 369 -2.76 11.63 -6.78
CA GLU A 369 -2.52 10.18 -6.94
C GLU A 369 -2.61 9.46 -5.58
N TRP A 370 -1.90 9.97 -4.56
CA TRP A 370 -1.90 9.38 -3.22
C TRP A 370 -3.24 9.51 -2.48
N LEU A 371 -3.97 10.60 -2.71
CA LEU A 371 -5.33 10.77 -2.18
C LEU A 371 -6.36 9.87 -2.88
N GLY A 372 -5.98 9.16 -3.94
CA GLY A 372 -6.90 8.35 -4.73
C GLY A 372 -7.94 9.19 -5.48
N VAL A 373 -7.65 10.48 -5.69
CA VAL A 373 -8.48 11.35 -6.52
C VAL A 373 -8.31 10.85 -7.95
N ARG A 374 -9.32 10.13 -8.45
CA ARG A 374 -9.37 9.76 -9.87
C ARG A 374 -9.33 11.05 -10.67
N GLU A 375 -8.43 11.13 -11.65
CA GLU A 375 -8.55 12.16 -12.68
C GLU A 375 -9.93 11.97 -13.30
N THR A 376 -10.90 12.78 -12.91
CA THR A 376 -12.00 13.08 -13.78
C THR A 376 -11.33 13.88 -14.89
N PRO A 377 -11.11 13.34 -16.11
CA PRO A 377 -10.67 14.19 -17.22
C PRO A 377 -11.62 15.38 -17.23
N ALA A 378 -11.05 16.59 -17.26
CA ALA A 378 -11.81 17.84 -17.24
C ALA A 378 -13.04 17.64 -18.11
N ALA A 379 -14.23 17.68 -17.48
CA ALA A 379 -15.46 17.41 -18.20
C ALA A 379 -15.44 18.31 -19.43
N PRO A 380 -15.38 17.75 -20.67
CA PRO A 380 -15.66 18.58 -21.82
C PRO A 380 -17.03 19.19 -21.54
N ALA A 381 -17.14 20.52 -21.70
CA ALA A 381 -18.34 21.29 -21.44
C ALA A 381 -19.57 20.45 -21.80
N ALA A 382 -20.46 20.26 -20.82
CA ALA A 382 -21.57 19.33 -20.89
C ALA A 382 -22.22 19.37 -22.27
N ASP A 383 -21.90 18.39 -23.10
CA ASP A 383 -22.74 18.01 -24.23
C ASP A 383 -23.95 17.34 -23.57
N PRO A 384 -25.17 17.90 -23.68
CA PRO A 384 -26.36 17.38 -23.01
C PRO A 384 -26.73 15.93 -23.37
N LEU A 385 -25.93 15.27 -24.22
CA LEU A 385 -26.23 13.98 -24.85
C LEU A 385 -25.28 12.85 -24.46
N ARG A 386 -24.27 13.10 -23.63
CA ARG A 386 -23.54 12.04 -22.92
C ARG A 386 -23.99 12.15 -21.46
N THR A 387 -24.61 11.14 -20.83
CA THR A 387 -23.83 10.03 -20.26
C THR A 387 -24.66 8.77 -19.92
N GLU A 388 -25.98 8.68 -20.15
CA GLU A 388 -26.74 7.48 -19.73
C GLU A 388 -27.40 6.67 -20.86
N TYR A 389 -27.78 7.27 -21.99
CA TYR A 389 -28.72 6.61 -22.92
C TYR A 389 -28.09 6.08 -24.24
N ALA A 390 -26.79 6.28 -24.47
CA ALA A 390 -26.13 5.91 -25.73
C ALA A 390 -25.11 4.75 -25.58
N THR A 391 -25.38 3.81 -24.69
CA THR A 391 -24.56 2.61 -24.44
C THR A 391 -25.41 1.35 -24.42
N GLU A 392 -24.79 0.16 -24.56
CA GLU A 392 -25.49 -1.12 -24.38
C GLU A 392 -26.13 -1.23 -22.99
N LEU A 393 -25.46 -0.70 -21.96
CA LEU A 393 -26.01 -0.58 -20.61
C LEU A 393 -27.23 0.33 -20.55
N GLY A 394 -27.19 1.49 -21.20
CA GLY A 394 -28.34 2.40 -21.28
C GLY A 394 -29.56 1.79 -21.96
N ASN A 395 -29.34 1.04 -23.05
CA ASN A 395 -30.41 0.29 -23.71
C ASN A 395 -30.97 -0.82 -22.81
N ALA A 396 -30.11 -1.53 -22.06
CA ALA A 396 -30.56 -2.54 -21.11
C ALA A 396 -31.37 -1.93 -19.96
N GLN A 397 -30.95 -0.77 -19.43
CA GLN A 397 -31.70 -0.04 -18.41
C GLN A 397 -33.06 0.41 -18.92
N GLU A 398 -33.14 0.93 -20.15
CA GLU A 398 -34.41 1.37 -20.75
C GLU A 398 -35.35 0.19 -21.05
N LEU A 399 -34.79 -0.96 -21.46
CA LEU A 399 -35.54 -2.22 -21.61
C LEU A 399 -36.17 -2.64 -20.27
N VAL A 400 -35.40 -2.63 -19.19
CA VAL A 400 -35.91 -2.96 -17.84
C VAL A 400 -36.93 -1.92 -17.37
N ARG A 401 -36.70 -0.63 -17.64
CA ARG A 401 -37.64 0.44 -17.28
C ARG A 401 -39.00 0.25 -17.95
N ARG A 402 -39.03 -0.14 -19.23
CA ARG A 402 -40.26 -0.32 -20.01
C ARG A 402 -40.93 -1.67 -19.79
N HIS A 403 -40.14 -2.73 -19.69
CA HIS A 403 -40.62 -4.11 -19.79
C HIS A 403 -40.26 -4.98 -18.58
N GLY A 404 -39.52 -4.46 -17.59
CA GLY A 404 -39.05 -5.26 -16.44
C GLY A 404 -40.16 -5.80 -15.53
N ARG A 405 -41.41 -5.32 -15.67
CA ARG A 405 -42.58 -5.91 -15.02
C ARG A 405 -43.02 -7.23 -15.67
N ASP A 406 -42.77 -7.37 -16.96
CA ASP A 406 -43.25 -8.46 -17.82
C ASP A 406 -42.11 -9.27 -18.43
N LEU A 407 -40.85 -8.96 -18.07
CA LEU A 407 -39.64 -9.59 -18.61
C LEU A 407 -38.69 -9.98 -17.48
N ARG A 408 -38.22 -11.23 -17.48
CA ARG A 408 -37.17 -11.74 -16.60
C ARG A 408 -36.17 -12.58 -17.38
N TYR A 409 -34.95 -12.68 -16.87
CA TYR A 409 -33.96 -13.62 -17.37
C TYR A 409 -33.72 -14.68 -16.29
N ASP A 410 -33.89 -15.93 -16.65
CA ASP A 410 -33.52 -17.06 -15.80
C ASP A 410 -32.06 -17.42 -16.07
N CYS A 411 -31.20 -17.19 -15.09
CA CYS A 411 -29.78 -17.47 -15.21
C CYS A 411 -29.46 -18.97 -15.19
N ASP A 412 -30.32 -19.78 -14.55
CA ASP A 412 -30.08 -21.21 -14.39
C ASP A 412 -30.45 -21.97 -15.68
N SER A 413 -31.52 -21.54 -16.36
CA SER A 413 -31.90 -22.09 -17.66
C SER A 413 -31.25 -21.39 -18.85
N GLY A 414 -30.74 -20.18 -18.68
CA GLY A 414 -30.24 -19.33 -19.77
C GLY A 414 -31.33 -18.80 -20.72
N SER A 415 -32.58 -18.74 -20.25
CA SER A 415 -33.74 -18.35 -21.07
C SER A 415 -34.37 -17.05 -20.60
N TRP A 416 -34.94 -16.30 -21.53
CA TRP A 416 -35.85 -15.21 -21.21
C TRP A 416 -37.23 -15.76 -20.83
N LEU A 417 -37.84 -15.16 -19.82
CA LEU A 417 -39.20 -15.43 -19.37
C LEU A 417 -40.04 -14.17 -19.59
N VAL A 418 -41.24 -14.36 -20.13
CA VAL A 418 -42.21 -13.29 -20.35
C VAL A 418 -43.47 -13.61 -19.55
N TRP A 419 -44.05 -12.58 -18.92
CA TRP A 419 -45.29 -12.73 -18.18
C TRP A 419 -46.47 -12.86 -19.14
N ASP A 420 -47.25 -13.94 -19.04
CA ASP A 420 -48.41 -14.19 -19.91
C ASP A 420 -49.74 -13.63 -19.35
N GLY A 421 -49.67 -12.95 -18.20
CA GLY A 421 -50.82 -12.48 -17.43
C GLY A 421 -51.17 -13.35 -16.22
N ARG A 422 -50.62 -14.58 -16.12
CA ARG A 422 -50.87 -15.53 -15.02
C ARG A 422 -49.62 -16.19 -14.48
N CYS A 423 -48.65 -16.52 -15.32
CA CYS A 423 -47.38 -17.10 -14.93
C CYS A 423 -46.22 -16.60 -15.79
N TRP A 424 -45.00 -16.87 -15.33
CA TRP A 424 -43.78 -16.67 -16.11
C TRP A 424 -43.62 -17.85 -17.06
N ALA A 425 -43.67 -17.58 -18.37
CA ALA A 425 -43.48 -18.57 -19.41
C ALA A 425 -42.19 -18.29 -20.18
N GLU A 426 -41.52 -19.35 -20.65
CA GLU A 426 -40.35 -19.24 -21.51
C GLU A 426 -40.68 -18.47 -22.80
N ASP A 427 -39.84 -17.51 -23.16
CA ASP A 427 -40.02 -16.65 -24.33
C ASP A 427 -39.71 -17.40 -25.64
N ARG A 428 -40.65 -18.25 -26.06
CA ARG A 428 -40.56 -18.97 -27.34
C ARG A 428 -40.85 -18.08 -28.55
N ALA A 429 -41.52 -16.94 -28.35
CA ALA A 429 -41.90 -16.00 -29.40
C ALA A 429 -40.79 -14.98 -29.71
N GLY A 430 -39.74 -14.91 -28.88
CA GLY A 430 -38.64 -13.94 -29.02
C GLY A 430 -39.04 -12.51 -28.68
N GLN A 431 -40.03 -12.34 -27.80
CA GLN A 431 -40.55 -11.05 -27.36
C GLN A 431 -39.47 -10.18 -26.67
N ALA A 432 -38.57 -10.80 -25.89
CA ALA A 432 -37.44 -10.14 -25.26
C ALA A 432 -36.49 -9.51 -26.30
N ALA A 433 -36.24 -10.23 -27.38
CA ALA A 433 -35.41 -9.75 -28.49
C ALA A 433 -36.13 -8.63 -29.25
N GLN A 434 -37.45 -8.74 -29.47
CA GLN A 434 -38.23 -7.69 -30.12
C GLN A 434 -38.23 -6.38 -29.33
N TRP A 435 -38.44 -6.43 -28.01
CA TRP A 435 -38.38 -5.24 -27.15
C TRP A 435 -36.98 -4.64 -27.11
N SER A 436 -35.94 -5.47 -27.02
CA SER A 436 -34.54 -5.02 -27.08
C SER A 436 -34.22 -4.28 -28.37
N LYS A 437 -34.68 -4.80 -29.52
CA LYS A 437 -34.53 -4.16 -30.84
C LYS A 437 -35.31 -2.85 -30.92
N ALA A 438 -36.52 -2.79 -30.36
CA ALA A 438 -37.33 -1.57 -30.35
C ALA A 438 -36.64 -0.44 -29.57
N VAL A 439 -36.11 -0.73 -28.37
CA VAL A 439 -35.34 0.23 -27.57
C VAL A 439 -34.10 0.69 -28.34
N ALA A 440 -33.31 -0.23 -28.91
CA ALA A 440 -32.12 0.12 -29.68
C ALA A 440 -32.43 0.99 -30.91
N ARG A 441 -33.54 0.71 -31.62
CA ARG A 441 -33.98 1.48 -32.79
C ARG A 441 -34.42 2.90 -32.41
N GLU A 442 -35.12 3.07 -31.28
CA GLU A 442 -35.51 4.40 -30.82
C GLU A 442 -34.29 5.23 -30.39
N THR A 443 -33.36 4.61 -29.65
CA THR A 443 -32.07 5.24 -29.29
C THR A 443 -31.31 5.65 -30.55
N TRP A 444 -31.28 4.79 -31.58
CA TRP A 444 -30.69 5.10 -32.88
C TRP A 444 -31.33 6.34 -33.53
N THR A 445 -32.67 6.36 -33.67
CA THR A 445 -33.38 7.48 -34.31
C THR A 445 -33.09 8.79 -33.58
N ARG A 446 -33.09 8.76 -32.25
CA ARG A 446 -32.73 9.92 -31.42
C ARG A 446 -31.30 10.40 -31.70
N LEU A 447 -30.35 9.48 -31.84
CA LEU A 447 -28.94 9.80 -32.12
C LEU A 447 -28.70 10.33 -33.54
N GLN A 448 -29.49 9.91 -34.54
CA GLN A 448 -29.36 10.43 -35.90
C GLN A 448 -29.76 11.91 -36.02
N HIS A 449 -30.82 12.33 -35.32
CA HIS A 449 -31.25 13.73 -35.33
C HIS A 449 -30.23 14.70 -34.73
N LEU A 450 -29.24 14.20 -33.99
CA LEU A 450 -28.25 15.00 -33.26
C LEU A 450 -26.99 15.34 -34.08
N GLY A 451 -26.86 14.81 -35.30
CA GLY A 451 -25.91 15.30 -36.31
C GLY A 451 -24.40 15.11 -36.04
N SER A 452 -23.98 14.51 -34.92
CA SER A 452 -22.55 14.34 -34.63
C SER A 452 -21.96 13.06 -35.24
N ALA A 453 -20.74 13.13 -35.79
CA ALA A 453 -20.03 11.99 -36.38
C ALA A 453 -19.81 10.84 -35.37
N LEU A 454 -19.71 11.19 -34.09
CA LEU A 454 -19.63 10.23 -32.99
C LEU A 454 -20.97 9.52 -32.75
N ALA A 455 -22.09 10.26 -32.76
CA ALA A 455 -23.43 9.68 -32.65
C ALA A 455 -23.70 8.71 -33.82
N GLN A 456 -23.28 9.05 -35.04
CA GLN A 456 -23.41 8.16 -36.21
C GLN A 456 -22.58 6.86 -36.06
N LYS A 457 -21.36 6.94 -35.51
CA LYS A 457 -20.52 5.76 -35.27
C LYS A 457 -21.07 4.86 -34.16
N HIS A 458 -21.61 5.45 -33.09
CA HIS A 458 -22.25 4.71 -32.00
C HIS A 458 -23.56 4.06 -32.45
N ALA A 459 -24.37 4.81 -33.20
CA ALA A 459 -25.55 4.31 -33.87
C ALA A 459 -25.17 3.05 -34.66
N SER A 460 -24.26 3.12 -35.64
CA SER A 460 -23.90 2.00 -36.54
C SER A 460 -23.53 0.70 -35.82
N ARG A 461 -22.88 0.81 -34.64
CA ARG A 461 -22.55 -0.34 -33.80
C ARG A 461 -23.77 -0.99 -33.14
N MET A 462 -24.76 -0.21 -32.71
CA MET A 462 -25.98 -0.71 -32.07
C MET A 462 -26.86 -1.50 -33.05
N GLU A 463 -26.96 -1.05 -34.31
CA GLU A 463 -27.68 -1.75 -35.37
C GLU A 463 -27.09 -3.15 -35.63
N THR A 464 -25.75 -3.22 -35.63
CA THR A 464 -25.01 -4.48 -35.79
C THR A 464 -25.21 -5.42 -34.59
N ALA A 465 -25.14 -4.90 -33.36
CA ALA A 465 -25.28 -5.69 -32.13
C ALA A 465 -26.72 -6.20 -31.90
N ALA A 466 -27.73 -5.41 -32.29
CA ALA A 466 -29.14 -5.78 -32.15
C ALA A 466 -29.68 -6.61 -33.31
N GLY A 467 -28.91 -6.84 -34.38
CA GLY A 467 -29.37 -7.56 -35.58
C GLY A 467 -30.60 -6.88 -36.21
N VAL A 468 -30.58 -5.55 -36.23
CA VAL A 468 -31.56 -4.73 -36.94
C VAL A 468 -30.99 -4.53 -38.34
N ARG A 469 -31.67 -5.05 -39.36
CA ARG A 469 -31.45 -4.66 -40.76
C ARG A 469 -32.62 -3.82 -41.22
#